data_AF-A0A136LL71-F1
#
_entry.id   AF-A0A136LL71-F1
#
_cell.length_a   1.000
_cell.length_b   1.000
_cell.length_c   1.000
_cell.angle_alpha   90.00
_cell.angle_beta   90.00
_cell.angle_gamma   90.00
#
_symmetry.space_group_name_H-M   'P 1'
#
loop_
_entity.id
_entity.type
_entity.pdbx_description
1 polymer ?
#
loop_
_entity_poly.entity_id
_entity_poly.type
_entity_poly.pdbx_seq_one_letter_code
_entity_poly.pdbx_strand_id
1 'polypeptide(L)' 'MTERDLRKLEASIRLKMDDIKNQKVSLKDSGIGALMNMLKKADEAAYEKLMPDYKQMVAKYTIFK' A
#
# COMPACT_ATOMS: atom_id res chain seq x y z
N MET A 1 -4.86 16.46 -7.23
CA MET A 1 -4.59 15.09 -7.72
C MET A 1 -5.63 14.79 -8.76
N THR A 2 -5.26 14.34 -9.95
CA THR A 2 -6.23 13.96 -11.00
C THR A 2 -6.63 12.48 -10.87
N GLU A 3 -7.71 12.05 -11.52
CA GLU A 3 -8.06 10.61 -11.58
C GLU A 3 -6.91 9.75 -12.10
N ARG A 4 -6.12 10.28 -13.05
CA ARG A 4 -4.93 9.60 -13.58
C ARG A 4 -3.87 9.39 -12.50
N ASP A 5 -3.69 10.36 -11.63
CA ASP A 5 -2.73 10.28 -10.52
C ASP A 5 -3.21 9.31 -9.45
N LEU A 6 -4.52 9.28 -9.18
CA LEU A 6 -5.13 8.33 -8.24
C LEU A 6 -4.92 6.88 -8.73
N ARG A 7 -5.18 6.60 -10.02
CA ARG A 7 -4.93 5.28 -10.61
C ARG A 7 -3.46 4.86 -10.51
N LYS A 8 -2.53 5.80 -10.72
CA LYS A 8 -1.08 5.54 -10.56
C LYS A 8 -0.71 5.26 -9.11
N LEU A 9 -1.33 5.97 -8.16
CA LEU A 9 -1.10 5.77 -6.73
C LEU A 9 -1.59 4.38 -6.30
N GLU A 10 -2.79 3.97 -6.69
CA GLU A 10 -3.30 2.63 -6.45
C GLU A 10 -2.40 1.55 -7.06
N ALA A 11 -1.97 1.72 -8.31
CA ALA A 11 -1.08 0.78 -8.97
C ALA A 11 0.27 0.67 -8.23
N SER A 12 0.82 1.80 -7.78
CA SER A 12 2.06 1.84 -7.02
C SER A 12 1.94 1.14 -5.66
N ILE A 13 0.80 1.32 -4.97
CA ILE A 13 0.51 0.61 -3.71
C ILE A 13 0.47 -0.90 -3.96
N ARG A 14 -0.26 -1.36 -4.98
CA ARG A 14 -0.37 -2.80 -5.30
C ARG A 14 0.98 -3.41 -5.66
N LEU A 15 1.79 -2.71 -6.47
CA LEU A 15 3.16 -3.14 -6.79
C LEU A 15 4.01 -3.27 -5.53
N LYS A 16 3.96 -2.30 -4.61
CA LYS A 16 4.68 -2.41 -3.34
C LYS A 16 4.19 -3.57 -2.48
N MET A 17 2.88 -3.83 -2.45
CA MET A 17 2.35 -5.00 -1.75
C MET A 17 2.90 -6.30 -2.34
N ASP A 18 3.00 -6.39 -3.66
CA ASP A 18 3.52 -7.59 -4.32
C ASP A 18 5.03 -7.73 -4.16
N ASP A 19 5.80 -6.64 -4.18
CA ASP A 19 7.23 -6.67 -3.86
C ASP A 19 7.48 -7.17 -2.43
N ILE A 20 6.67 -6.74 -1.46
CA ILE A 20 6.73 -7.22 -0.06
C ILE A 20 6.36 -8.70 0.00
N LYS A 21 5.27 -9.11 -0.66
CA LYS A 21 4.82 -10.52 -0.67
C LYS A 21 5.88 -11.46 -1.25
N ASN A 22 6.59 -11.00 -2.29
CA ASN A 22 7.68 -11.71 -2.95
C ASN A 22 9.04 -11.52 -2.25
N GLN A 23 9.06 -10.89 -1.06
CA GLN A 23 10.28 -10.64 -0.28
C GLN A 23 11.38 -9.87 -1.01
N LYS A 24 11.01 -9.09 -2.05
CA LYS A 24 11.94 -8.21 -2.77
C LYS A 24 12.33 -6.97 -1.95
N VAL A 25 11.43 -6.54 -1.06
CA VAL A 25 11.63 -5.41 -0.14
C VAL A 25 10.95 -5.71 1.18
N SER A 26 11.52 -5.23 2.28
CA SER A 26 10.87 -5.34 3.59
C SER A 26 9.68 -4.37 3.69
N LEU A 27 8.73 -4.66 4.57
CA LEU A 27 7.62 -3.75 4.83
C LEU A 27 8.12 -2.35 5.24
N LYS A 28 9.15 -2.30 6.08
CA LYS A 28 9.77 -1.05 6.57
C LYS A 28 10.41 -0.24 5.44
N ASP A 29 11.12 -0.91 4.53
CA ASP A 29 11.87 -0.24 3.45
C ASP A 29 11.01 0.06 2.23
N SER A 30 9.81 -0.53 2.12
CA SER A 30 8.92 -0.38 0.98
C SER A 30 8.36 1.05 0.79
N GLY A 31 8.31 1.84 1.87
CA GLY A 31 7.64 3.15 1.88
C GLY A 31 6.12 3.09 1.71
N ILE A 32 5.50 1.90 1.75
CA ILE A 32 4.09 1.70 1.43
C ILE A 32 3.14 2.49 2.34
N GLY A 33 3.51 2.69 3.62
CA GLY A 33 2.69 3.46 4.57
C GLY A 33 2.49 4.92 4.14
N ALA A 34 3.50 5.54 3.52
CA ALA A 34 3.37 6.90 2.99
C ALA A 34 2.40 6.95 1.80
N LEU A 35 2.44 5.94 0.93
CA LEU A 35 1.51 5.82 -0.19
C LEU A 35 0.07 5.60 0.28
N MET A 36 -0.15 4.74 1.29
CA MET A 36 -1.47 4.53 1.90
C MET A 36 -2.02 5.81 2.54
N ASN A 37 -1.17 6.58 3.23
CA ASN A 37 -1.57 7.88 3.80
C ASN A 37 -1.91 8.90 2.71
N MET A 38 -1.19 8.88 1.59
CA MET A 38 -1.52 9.73 0.43
C MET A 38 -2.85 9.32 -0.19
N LEU A 39 -3.11 8.01 -0.32
CA LEU A 39 -4.37 7.50 -0.85
C LEU A 39 -5.55 7.90 0.03
N LYS A 40 -5.41 7.76 1.36
CA LYS A 40 -6.43 8.18 2.33
C LYS A 40 -6.84 9.65 2.16
N LYS A 41 -5.87 10.54 1.89
CA LYS A 41 -6.13 11.97 1.68
C LYS A 41 -6.70 12.28 0.30
N ALA A 42 -6.42 11.44 -0.69
CA ALA A 42 -6.82 11.64 -2.06
C ALA A 42 -8.23 11.12 -2.35
N ASP A 43 -8.53 9.91 -1.87
CA ASP A 43 -9.80 9.22 -2.09
C ASP A 43 -10.05 8.20 -0.97
N GLU A 44 -11.01 8.51 -0.12
CA GLU A 44 -11.35 7.68 1.05
C GLU A 44 -11.99 6.35 0.64
N ALA A 45 -12.77 6.32 -0.44
CA ALA A 45 -13.42 5.10 -0.92
C ALA A 45 -12.40 4.06 -1.42
N ALA A 46 -11.39 4.49 -2.19
CA ALA A 46 -10.30 3.65 -2.67
C ALA A 46 -9.42 3.18 -1.51
N TYR A 47 -9.18 4.04 -0.51
CA TYR A 47 -8.46 3.68 0.70
C TYR A 47 -9.18 2.56 1.46
N GLU A 48 -10.46 2.72 1.77
CA GLU A 48 -11.26 1.71 2.50
C GLU A 48 -11.33 0.38 1.73
N LYS A 49 -11.32 0.43 0.39
CA LYS A 49 -11.26 -0.77 -0.46
C LYS A 49 -9.92 -1.52 -0.36
N LEU A 50 -8.79 -0.80 -0.30
CA LEU A 50 -7.44 -1.40 -0.24
C LEU A 50 -7.00 -1.75 1.19
N MET A 51 -7.62 -1.14 2.21
CA MET A 51 -7.23 -1.27 3.61
C MET A 51 -7.26 -2.72 4.15
N PRO A 52 -8.25 -3.59 3.83
CA PRO A 52 -8.26 -4.97 4.29
C PRO A 52 -7.04 -5.76 3.81
N ASP A 53 -6.74 -5.70 2.51
CA ASP A 53 -5.60 -6.41 1.91
C ASP A 53 -4.28 -5.89 2.47
N TYR A 54 -4.17 -4.57 2.63
CA TYR A 54 -3.01 -3.93 3.23
C TYR A 54 -2.77 -4.43 4.66
N LYS A 55 -3.81 -4.45 5.51
CA LYS A 55 -3.72 -4.95 6.90
C LYS A 55 -3.31 -6.41 6.95
N GLN A 56 -3.89 -7.26 6.10
CA GLN A 56 -3.52 -8.68 6.04
C GLN A 56 -2.06 -8.87 5.66
N MET A 57 -1.58 -8.12 4.67
CA MET A 57 -0.16 -8.16 4.28
C MET A 57 0.72 -7.66 5.42
N VAL A 58 0.42 -6.51 6.03
CA VAL A 58 1.18 -6.00 7.18
C VAL A 58 1.25 -7.07 8.27
N ALA A 59 0.14 -7.67 8.70
CA ALA A 59 0.16 -8.70 9.74
C ALA A 59 1.05 -9.91 9.40
N LYS A 60 1.08 -10.33 8.12
CA LYS A 60 1.91 -11.46 7.67
C LYS A 60 3.39 -11.15 7.53
N TYR A 61 3.74 -9.92 7.15
CA TYR A 61 5.11 -9.54 6.78
C TYR A 61 5.77 -8.55 7.75
N THR A 62 5.10 -8.17 8.85
CA THR A 62 5.67 -7.39 9.98
C THR A 62 6.49 -8.29 10.91
N ILE A 63 7.19 -9.30 10.41
CA ILE A 63 7.97 -10.20 11.29
C ILE A 63 9.26 -9.48 11.74
N PHE A 64 9.09 -8.56 12.69
CA PHE A 64 10.07 -8.21 13.70
C PHE A 64 9.37 -8.44 15.04
N LYS A 65 9.75 -9.53 15.71
CA LYS A 65 9.61 -9.71 17.15
C LYS A 65 10.98 -9.52 17.77
#